data_AF-A0AAU1DZ20-F1
#
_entry.id   AF-A0AAU1DZ20-F1
#
_cell.length_a   1.000
_cell.length_b   1.000
_cell.length_c   1.000
_cell.angle_alpha   90.00
_cell.angle_beta   90.00
_cell.angle_gamma   90.00
#
_symmetry.space_group_name_H-M   'P 1'
#
loop_
_entity.id
_entity.type
_entity.pdbx_description
1 polymer ?
#
loop_
_entity_poly.entity_id
_entity_poly.type
_entity_poly.pdbx_seq_one_letter_code
_entity_poly.pdbx_strand_id
1 'polypeptide(L)' 'MFERCVGLAWCSGCRIYSGSMVHVPRKRVLVDALASLPEDERERVGRSETKLVEFLARRARSEAAPPAS' A
#
# COMPACT_ATOMS: atom_id res chain seq x y z
N MET A 1 -20.70 6.46 10.72
CA MET A 1 -21.02 5.87 9.40
C MET A 1 -19.72 5.40 8.74
N PHE A 2 -19.74 4.27 8.05
CA PHE A 2 -18.56 3.60 7.48
C PHE A 2 -18.69 3.48 5.96
N GLU A 3 -17.57 3.24 5.29
CA GLU A 3 -17.49 2.79 3.91
C GLU A 3 -16.99 1.35 3.88
N ARG A 4 -17.48 0.59 2.89
CA ARG A 4 -17.00 -0.77 2.62
C ARG A 4 -15.85 -0.68 1.62
N CYS A 5 -14.67 -1.05 2.06
CA CYS A 5 -13.47 -1.05 1.23
C CYS A 5 -12.95 -2.48 1.07
N VAL A 6 -12.13 -2.70 0.05
CA VAL A 6 -11.32 -3.93 -0.05
C VAL A 6 -9.97 -3.62 0.60
N GLY A 7 -9.69 -4.26 1.73
CA GLY A 7 -8.41 -4.20 2.42
C GLY A 7 -7.49 -5.30 1.92
N LEU A 8 -6.29 -4.91 1.50
CA LEU A 8 -5.27 -5.82 1.01
C LEU A 8 -4.14 -5.94 2.04
N ALA A 9 -3.72 -7.16 2.32
CA ALA A 9 -2.62 -7.47 3.22
C ALA A 9 -1.60 -8.37 2.52
N TRP A 10 -0.33 -8.11 2.78
CA TRP A 10 0.79 -8.84 2.20
C TRP A 10 1.92 -8.98 3.23
N CYS A 11 2.65 -10.08 3.16
CA CYS A 11 3.88 -10.29 3.91
C CYS A 11 5.04 -10.63 2.98
N SER A 12 6.10 -9.82 2.97
CA SER A 12 7.33 -10.08 2.19
C SER A 12 8.00 -11.39 2.56
N GLY A 13 8.03 -11.73 3.85
CA GLY A 13 8.69 -12.93 4.36
C GLY A 13 7.94 -14.20 3.99
N CYS A 14 6.64 -14.25 4.33
CA CYS A 14 5.81 -15.42 4.08
C CYS A 14 5.34 -15.53 2.62
N ARG A 15 5.44 -14.45 1.84
CA ARG A 15 4.85 -14.31 0.49
C ARG A 15 3.35 -14.61 0.43
N ILE A 16 2.66 -14.38 1.54
CA ILE A 16 1.20 -14.53 1.63
C ILE A 16 0.55 -13.21 1.23
N TYR A 17 -0.51 -13.32 0.45
CA TYR A 17 -1.37 -12.22 0.03
C TYR A 17 -2.82 -12.53 0.41
N SER A 18 -3.55 -11.55 0.95
CA SER A 18 -4.97 -11.68 1.25
C SER A 18 -5.73 -10.38 0.99
N GLY A 19 -6.95 -10.53 0.46
CA GLY A 19 -7.91 -9.46 0.29
C GLY A 19 -9.16 -9.75 1.12
N SER A 20 -9.65 -8.75 1.84
CA SER A 20 -10.87 -8.90 2.65
C SER A 20 -11.70 -7.62 2.63
N MET A 21 -13.01 -7.74 2.84
CA MET A 21 -13.87 -6.58 2.99
C MET A 21 -13.65 -5.96 4.37
N VAL A 22 -13.36 -4.67 4.40
CA VAL A 22 -13.12 -3.91 5.64
C VAL A 22 -14.06 -2.71 5.72
N HIS A 23 -14.39 -2.29 6.95
CA HIS A 23 -15.22 -1.13 7.20
C HIS A 23 -14.34 0.04 7.64
N VAL A 24 -14.25 1.08 6.81
CA VAL A 24 -13.44 2.27 7.10
C VAL A 24 -14.36 3.38 7.61
N PRO A 25 -14.13 3.96 8.81
CA PRO A 25 -14.91 5.10 9.27
C PRO A 25 -14.79 6.27 8.28
N ARG A 26 -15.90 6.90 7.88
CA ARG A 26 -15.87 8.03 6.91
C ARG A 26 -15.02 9.22 7.35
N LYS A 27 -14.84 9.40 8.65
CA LYS A 27 -14.01 10.48 9.22
C LYS A 27 -12.53 10.10 9.34
N ARG A 28 -12.15 8.86 9.02
CA ARG A 28 -10.76 8.42 9.11
C ARG A 28 -10.03 8.79 7.84
N VAL A 29 -8.98 9.59 8.00
CA VAL A 29 -8.03 9.89 6.92
C VAL A 29 -7.04 8.72 6.82
N LEU A 30 -6.90 8.15 5.63
CA LEU A 30 -5.91 7.11 5.34
C LEU A 30 -4.67 7.74 4.71
N VAL A 31 -3.49 7.24 5.08
CA VAL A 31 -2.24 7.67 4.46
C VAL A 31 -2.19 7.13 3.04
N ASP A 32 -2.00 8.02 2.07
CA ASP A 32 -1.81 7.65 0.68
C ASP A 32 -0.33 7.31 0.44
N ALA A 33 -0.03 6.02 0.46
CA ALA A 33 1.33 5.51 0.27
C ALA A 33 1.90 5.81 -1.14
N LEU A 34 1.05 6.19 -2.10
CA LEU A 34 1.43 6.57 -3.46
C LEU A 34 1.49 8.09 -3.66
N ALA A 35 1.20 8.90 -2.63
CA ALA A 35 1.14 10.36 -2.76
C ALA A 35 2.45 11.01 -3.20
N SER A 36 3.59 10.36 -2.97
CA SER A 36 4.90 10.85 -3.40
C SER A 36 5.25 10.53 -4.85
N LEU A 37 4.42 9.75 -5.55
CA LEU A 37 4.67 9.37 -6.94
C LEU A 37 4.14 10.42 -7.92
N PRO A 38 4.84 10.64 -9.05
CA PRO A 38 4.26 11.28 -10.22
C PRO A 38 2.97 10.58 -10.67
N GLU A 39 2.05 11.33 -11.28
CA GLU A 39 0.71 10.85 -11.64
C GLU A 39 0.74 9.63 -12.57
N ASP A 40 1.61 9.66 -13.59
CA ASP A 40 1.79 8.57 -14.55
C ASP A 40 2.31 7.30 -13.88
N GLU A 41 3.25 7.45 -12.95
CA GLU A 41 3.80 6.33 -12.20
C GLU A 41 2.77 5.77 -11.21
N ARG A 42 2.04 6.64 -10.53
CA ARG A 42 0.93 6.26 -9.64
C ARG A 42 -0.12 5.45 -10.39
N GLU A 43 -0.51 5.89 -11.58
CA GLU A 43 -1.47 5.16 -12.41
C GLU A 43 -0.92 3.80 -12.85
N ARG A 44 0.34 3.76 -13.31
CA ARG A 44 1.01 2.53 -13.72
C ARG A 44 1.10 1.50 -12.60
N VAL A 45 1.42 1.94 -11.38
CA VAL A 45 1.48 1.10 -10.18
C VAL A 45 0.07 0.66 -9.74
N GLY A 46 -0.90 1.58 -9.75
CA GLY A 46 -2.28 1.31 -9.32
C GLY A 46 -3.04 0.33 -10.22
N ARG A 47 -2.69 0.20 -11.50
CA ARG A 47 -3.30 -0.74 -12.45
C ARG A 47 -2.91 -2.21 -12.25
N SER A 48 -1.94 -2.51 -11.38
CA SER A 48 -1.47 -3.88 -11.16
C SER A 48 -1.17 -4.12 -9.69
N GLU A 49 -1.92 -5.04 -9.09
CA GLU A 49 -1.75 -5.44 -7.70
C GLU A 49 -0.33 -5.94 -7.40
N THR A 50 0.26 -6.76 -8.28
CA THR A 50 1.65 -7.20 -8.16
C THR A 50 2.62 -6.02 -8.12
N LYS A 51 2.47 -5.04 -9.03
CA LYS A 51 3.33 -3.84 -9.04
C LYS A 51 3.15 -2.99 -7.79
N LEU A 52 1.91 -2.86 -7.30
CA LEU A 52 1.61 -2.16 -6.06
C LEU A 52 2.30 -2.82 -4.86
N VAL A 53 2.18 -4.14 -4.73
CA VAL A 53 2.83 -4.90 -3.66
C VAL A 53 4.35 -4.76 -3.73
N GLU A 54 4.95 -4.91 -4.92
CA GLU A 54 6.40 -4.74 -5.11
C GLU A 54 6.87 -3.33 -4.74
N PHE A 55 6.13 -2.29 -5.14
CA PHE A 55 6.43 -0.91 -4.80
C PHE A 55 6.41 -0.69 -3.28
N LEU A 56 5.32 -1.09 -2.62
CA LEU A 56 5.17 -0.95 -1.17
C LEU A 56 6.23 -1.77 -0.42
N ALA A 57 6.58 -2.96 -0.92
CA ALA A 57 7.63 -3.79 -0.37
C ALA A 57 9.01 -3.11 -0.41
N ARG A 58 9.35 -2.49 -1.54
CA ARG A 58 10.61 -1.70 -1.67
C ARG A 58 10.61 -0.53 -0.70
N ARG A 59 9.51 0.23 -0.65
CA ARG A 59 9.35 1.38 0.24
C ARG A 59 9.52 1.00 1.72
N ALA A 60 8.84 -0.06 2.18
CA ALA A 60 8.94 -0.52 3.55
C ALA A 60 10.37 -0.93 3.94
N ARG A 61 11.16 -1.50 3.00
CA ARG A 61 12.58 -1.79 3.23
C ARG A 61 13.44 -0.54 3.33
N SER A 62 13.16 0.47 2.50
CA SER A 62 13.87 1.76 2.56
C SER A 62 13.56 2.52 3.86
N GLU A 63 12.31 2.46 4.35
CA GLU A 63 11.91 3.06 5.62
C GLU A 63 12.46 2.30 6.84
N ALA A 64 12.68 0.97 6.72
CA ALA A 64 13.28 0.16 7.77
C ALA A 64 14.82 0.21 7.82
N ALA A 65 15.47 0.72 6.77
CA ALA A 65 16.92 0.89 6.75
C ALA A 65 17.31 2.04 7.70
N PRO A 66 18.33 1.86 8.56
CA PRO A 66 18.82 2.96 9.38
C PRO A 66 19.32 4.09 8.46
N PRO A 67 19.15 5.37 8.84
CA PRO A 67 19.69 6.48 8.05
C PRO A 67 21.19 6.29 7.89
N ALA A 68 21.69 6.46 6.66
CA ALA A 68 23.12 6.42 6.38
C ALA A 68 23.81 7.54 7.17
N SER A 69 24.75 7.15 8.03
CA SER A 69 25.61 8.04 8.83
C SER A 69 26.51 8.92 7.97
#